data_AF-A0AAV5WCT4-F1
#
_entry.id   AF-A0AAV5WCT4-F1
#
_cell.length_a   1.000
_cell.length_b   1.000
_cell.length_c   1.000
_cell.angle_alpha   90.00
_cell.angle_beta   90.00
_cell.angle_gamma   90.00
#
_symmetry.space_group_name_H-M   'P 1'
#
loop_
_entity.id
_entity.type
_entity.pdbx_description
1 polymer ?
#
loop_
_entity_poly.entity_id
_entity_poly.type
_entity_poly.pdbx_seq_one_letter_code
_entity_poly.pdbx_strand_id
1 'polypeptide(L)'
;MPLTMPGKNNLKIVNLNDKKAKFTGVTVWIIDITKANDFDYEIYDVAFMNRTTSVPKSIITIMSPASFSVKAEEGQSVSFTARLVGFDNAHEKNEDQCDYAYKTVAATTFDGFDFDVNAPIISLAFTEKNPINIKADLMYQNIRNLTKSAFITTPGYNGCQRLGSGQVYHSPTDWTLEYSELHSEPDFTTVAFDVHFDLPEGNNIVFKDITNNATITLTADSPANTNFNFTDTKFVTVYYDNLKPLRVS
;
A
#
# COMPACT_ATOMS: atom_id res chain seq x y z
N MET A 1 -10.58 -17.07 -0.25
CA MET A 1 -11.98 -17.46 0.07
C MET A 1 -12.27 -17.06 1.51
N PRO A 2 -13.33 -16.27 1.78
CA PRO A 2 -13.69 -15.90 3.14
C PRO A 2 -14.19 -17.15 3.92
N LEU A 3 -13.79 -17.25 5.19
CA LEU A 3 -14.23 -18.31 6.11
C LEU A 3 -15.03 -17.66 7.25
N THR A 4 -16.29 -18.06 7.43
CA THR A 4 -17.09 -17.63 8.58
C THR A 4 -16.94 -18.63 9.71
N MET A 5 -16.67 -18.13 10.92
CA MET A 5 -16.46 -18.96 12.11
C MET A 5 -17.52 -18.64 13.17
N PRO A 6 -18.27 -19.64 13.68
CA PRO A 6 -19.29 -19.40 14.68
C PRO A 6 -18.67 -19.25 16.08
N GLY A 7 -18.91 -18.11 16.73
CA GLY A 7 -18.60 -17.89 18.15
C GLY A 7 -17.16 -17.44 18.46
N LYS A 8 -16.88 -17.20 19.75
CA LYS A 8 -15.53 -16.84 20.24
C LYS A 8 -14.68 -18.11 20.36
N ASN A 9 -13.85 -18.37 19.36
CA ASN A 9 -12.94 -19.51 19.36
C ASN A 9 -11.48 -19.06 19.32
N ASN A 10 -10.59 -19.84 19.95
CA ASN A 10 -9.16 -19.71 19.72
C ASN A 10 -8.83 -20.30 18.35
N LEU A 11 -8.19 -19.49 17.50
CA LEU A 11 -7.81 -19.90 16.16
C LEU A 11 -6.35 -20.30 16.14
N LYS A 12 -6.08 -21.52 15.66
CA LYS A 12 -4.74 -21.97 15.34
C LYS A 12 -4.63 -22.11 13.82
N ILE A 13 -3.87 -21.21 13.21
CA ILE A 13 -3.60 -21.24 11.78
C ILE A 13 -2.32 -22.03 11.60
N VAL A 14 -2.41 -23.15 10.88
CA VAL A 14 -1.26 -24.02 10.60
C VAL A 14 -0.99 -23.94 9.11
N ASN A 15 0.20 -23.49 8.75
CA ASN A 15 0.67 -23.55 7.38
C ASN A 15 0.98 -25.00 7.02
N LEU A 16 0.19 -25.58 6.12
CA LEU A 16 0.35 -26.95 5.61
C LEU A 16 0.99 -27.00 4.21
N ASN A 17 1.50 -25.87 3.71
CA ASN A 17 2.19 -25.83 2.43
C ASN A 17 3.43 -26.74 2.46
N ASP A 18 3.75 -27.35 1.31
CA ASP A 18 4.98 -28.13 1.16
C ASP A 18 6.18 -27.24 1.53
N LYS A 19 7.18 -27.80 2.23
CA LYS A 19 8.42 -27.08 2.57
C LYS A 19 9.16 -26.55 1.34
N LYS A 20 8.89 -27.11 0.16
CA LYS A 20 9.43 -26.71 -1.14
C LYS A 20 8.54 -25.71 -1.89
N ALA A 21 7.40 -25.31 -1.32
CA ALA A 21 6.54 -24.32 -1.94
C ALA A 21 7.32 -23.01 -2.10
N LYS A 22 7.23 -22.41 -3.30
CA LYS A 22 7.89 -21.13 -3.61
C LYS A 22 7.40 -19.98 -2.73
N PHE A 23 6.17 -20.06 -2.25
CA PHE A 23 5.56 -19.10 -1.35
C PHE A 23 5.04 -19.84 -0.13
N THR A 24 5.65 -19.60 1.03
CA THR A 24 5.22 -20.13 2.31
C THR A 24 4.45 -19.09 3.13
N GLY A 25 4.39 -17.84 2.67
CA GLY A 25 3.61 -16.79 3.32
C GLY A 25 2.11 -17.11 3.32
N VAL A 26 1.46 -16.85 4.44
CA VAL A 26 -0.01 -16.87 4.56
C VAL A 26 -0.42 -15.51 5.09
N THR A 27 -1.26 -14.80 4.34
CA THR A 27 -1.91 -13.58 4.82
C THR A 27 -3.28 -13.94 5.36
N VAL A 28 -3.56 -13.50 6.57
CA VAL A 28 -4.86 -13.69 7.22
C VAL A 28 -5.34 -12.36 7.72
N TRP A 29 -6.56 -12.01 7.32
CA TRP A 29 -7.27 -10.84 7.81
C TRP A 29 -8.58 -11.32 8.45
N ILE A 30 -8.81 -10.90 9.68
CA ILE A 30 -9.93 -11.37 10.51
C ILE A 30 -10.79 -10.15 10.82
N ILE A 31 -12.09 -10.29 10.58
CA ILE A 31 -13.08 -9.24 10.79
C ILE A 31 -14.27 -9.80 11.56
N ASP A 32 -14.87 -8.98 12.42
CA ASP A 32 -16.18 -9.25 13.00
C ASP A 32 -17.26 -9.24 11.91
N ILE A 33 -17.98 -10.34 11.76
CA ILE A 33 -19.03 -10.46 10.73
C ILE A 33 -20.14 -9.41 10.87
N THR A 34 -20.44 -8.94 12.08
CA THR A 34 -21.45 -7.89 12.26
C THR A 34 -20.95 -6.58 11.69
N LYS A 35 -19.68 -6.23 11.96
CA LYS A 35 -19.03 -5.06 11.35
C LYS A 35 -18.91 -5.23 9.84
N ALA A 36 -18.62 -6.44 9.35
CA ALA A 36 -18.50 -6.72 7.93
C ALA A 36 -19.78 -6.34 7.17
N ASN A 37 -20.94 -6.63 7.75
CA ASN A 37 -22.25 -6.36 7.17
C ASN A 37 -22.61 -4.86 7.10
N ASP A 38 -21.86 -3.98 7.78
CA ASP A 38 -22.05 -2.53 7.70
C ASP A 38 -21.49 -1.96 6.39
N PHE A 39 -20.75 -2.76 5.61
CA PHE A 39 -20.08 -2.34 4.39
C PHE A 39 -20.60 -3.08 3.15
N ASP A 40 -20.60 -2.36 2.02
CA ASP A 40 -20.76 -2.93 0.69
C ASP A 40 -19.37 -3.11 0.08
N TYR A 41 -18.90 -4.36 -0.04
CA TYR A 41 -17.50 -4.64 -0.33
C TYR A 41 -17.26 -5.76 -1.37
N GLU A 42 -16.07 -5.73 -1.98
CA GLU A 42 -15.49 -6.81 -2.79
C GLU A 42 -14.15 -7.22 -2.16
N ILE A 43 -13.83 -8.52 -2.19
CA ILE A 43 -12.52 -9.03 -1.75
C ILE A 43 -11.92 -9.86 -2.87
N TYR A 44 -10.67 -9.57 -3.21
CA TYR A 44 -9.90 -10.30 -4.20
C TYR A 44 -8.58 -10.81 -3.62
N ASP A 45 -8.21 -12.02 -4.04
CA ASP A 45 -6.84 -12.53 -3.93
C ASP A 45 -6.14 -12.21 -5.25
N VAL A 46 -4.97 -11.59 -5.20
CA VAL A 46 -4.20 -11.19 -6.39
C VAL A 46 -3.99 -12.37 -7.35
N ALA A 47 -3.71 -13.57 -6.83
CA ALA A 47 -3.44 -14.74 -7.67
C ALA A 47 -4.66 -15.21 -8.47
N PHE A 48 -5.86 -14.81 -8.06
CA PHE A 48 -7.13 -15.24 -8.65
C PHE A 48 -8.03 -14.08 -9.05
N MET A 49 -7.51 -12.85 -9.09
CA MET A 49 -8.30 -11.67 -9.41
C MET A 49 -8.71 -11.71 -10.88
N ASN A 50 -10.00 -11.90 -11.13
CA ASN A 50 -10.61 -11.85 -12.46
C ASN A 50 -11.85 -10.95 -12.42
N ARG A 51 -11.63 -9.67 -12.14
CA ARG A 51 -12.70 -8.67 -12.05
C ARG A 51 -12.98 -8.11 -13.44
N THR A 52 -14.23 -8.18 -13.89
CA THR A 52 -14.68 -7.50 -15.11
C THR A 52 -14.92 -6.02 -14.85
N THR A 53 -14.87 -5.18 -15.88
CA THR A 53 -15.28 -3.78 -15.77
C THR A 53 -16.72 -3.67 -15.27
N SER A 54 -16.89 -3.08 -14.10
CA SER A 54 -18.19 -2.89 -13.44
C SER A 54 -18.12 -1.74 -12.45
N VAL A 55 -19.29 -1.23 -12.07
CA VAL A 55 -19.41 -0.27 -10.97
C VAL A 55 -18.89 -0.94 -9.69
N PRO A 56 -17.88 -0.38 -9.00
CA PRO A 56 -17.33 -0.99 -7.80
C PRO A 56 -18.32 -0.93 -6.64
N LYS A 57 -18.27 -1.91 -5.74
CA LYS A 57 -18.84 -1.75 -4.40
C LYS A 57 -18.18 -0.57 -3.66
N SER A 58 -18.71 -0.19 -2.50
CA SER A 58 -18.16 0.94 -1.73
C SER A 58 -16.68 0.75 -1.41
N ILE A 59 -16.24 -0.47 -1.16
CA ILE A 59 -14.84 -0.78 -0.86
C ILE A 59 -14.39 -2.02 -1.64
N ILE A 60 -13.22 -1.95 -2.27
CA ILE A 60 -12.56 -3.11 -2.88
C ILE A 60 -11.29 -3.40 -2.08
N THR A 61 -11.21 -4.58 -1.50
CA THR A 61 -10.00 -5.09 -0.80
C THR A 61 -9.29 -6.10 -1.68
N ILE A 62 -7.98 -5.93 -1.85
CA ILE A 62 -7.11 -6.81 -2.63
C ILE A 62 -6.01 -7.30 -1.69
N MET A 63 -5.76 -8.61 -1.67
CA MET A 63 -4.85 -9.27 -0.74
C MET A 63 -3.85 -10.18 -1.46
N SER A 64 -2.65 -10.25 -0.92
CA SER A 64 -1.60 -11.18 -1.36
C SER A 64 -0.63 -11.50 -0.21
N PRO A 65 -0.04 -12.71 -0.17
CA PRO A 65 1.09 -13.01 0.72
C PRO A 65 2.44 -12.49 0.19
N ALA A 66 2.48 -11.88 -0.99
CA ALA A 66 3.67 -11.29 -1.60
C ALA A 66 3.34 -9.89 -2.13
N SER A 67 4.36 -9.03 -2.30
CA SER A 67 4.20 -7.73 -2.94
C SER A 67 3.57 -7.87 -4.34
N PHE A 68 2.71 -6.92 -4.71
CA PHE A 68 1.86 -7.02 -5.89
C PHE A 68 1.63 -5.65 -6.54
N SER A 69 1.13 -5.64 -7.77
CA SER A 69 0.70 -4.42 -8.46
C SER A 69 -0.84 -4.33 -8.48
N VAL A 70 -1.37 -3.11 -8.43
CA VAL A 70 -2.80 -2.83 -8.66
C VAL A 70 -2.92 -1.69 -9.65
N LYS A 71 -3.70 -1.89 -10.71
CA LYS A 71 -3.80 -0.95 -11.83
C LYS A 71 -5.24 -0.67 -12.20
N ALA A 72 -5.51 0.56 -12.60
CA ALA A 72 -6.75 0.94 -13.26
C ALA A 72 -6.47 1.96 -14.37
N GLU A 73 -7.17 1.79 -15.49
CA GLU A 73 -7.03 2.67 -16.66
C GLU A 73 -7.74 4.02 -16.46
N GLU A 74 -7.21 5.04 -17.12
CA GLU A 74 -7.78 6.40 -17.13
C GLU A 74 -9.15 6.46 -17.81
N GLY A 75 -9.88 7.56 -17.58
CA GLY A 75 -11.01 7.94 -18.44
C GLY A 75 -12.41 7.82 -17.84
N GLN A 76 -12.56 7.55 -16.55
CA GLN A 76 -13.85 7.58 -15.85
C GLN A 76 -13.74 8.46 -14.61
N SER A 77 -14.68 9.35 -14.35
CA SER A 77 -14.66 10.16 -13.12
C SER A 77 -14.81 9.25 -11.90
N VAL A 78 -13.71 8.92 -11.23
CA VAL A 78 -13.69 8.04 -10.07
C VAL A 78 -12.85 8.71 -9.01
N SER A 79 -13.40 8.81 -7.81
CA SER A 79 -12.71 9.32 -6.63
C SER A 79 -12.69 8.25 -5.57
N PHE A 80 -11.51 8.01 -4.99
CA PHE A 80 -11.29 6.99 -3.99
C PHE A 80 -10.13 7.34 -3.06
N THR A 81 -10.08 6.64 -1.94
CA THR A 81 -8.95 6.61 -1.02
C THR A 81 -8.37 5.21 -0.99
N ALA A 82 -7.04 5.08 -1.00
CA ALA A 82 -6.36 3.82 -0.77
C ALA A 82 -5.74 3.79 0.63
N ARG A 83 -5.90 2.65 1.31
CA ARG A 83 -5.26 2.36 2.59
C ARG A 83 -4.73 0.93 2.59
N LEU A 84 -3.65 0.66 3.32
CA LEU A 84 -3.02 -0.67 3.38
C LEU A 84 -3.61 -1.54 4.50
N VAL A 85 -4.94 -1.58 4.54
CA VAL A 85 -5.76 -2.24 5.57
C VAL A 85 -6.93 -2.97 4.94
N GLY A 86 -7.67 -3.75 5.75
CA GLY A 86 -8.94 -4.35 5.35
C GLY A 86 -10.05 -3.32 5.17
N PHE A 87 -11.16 -3.73 4.53
CA PHE A 87 -12.25 -2.80 4.24
C PHE A 87 -12.90 -2.21 5.50
N ASP A 88 -12.85 -2.91 6.62
CA ASP A 88 -13.35 -2.45 7.93
C ASP A 88 -12.69 -1.18 8.42
N ASN A 89 -11.45 -0.94 8.01
CA ASN A 89 -10.69 0.26 8.34
C ASN A 89 -10.39 1.16 7.14
N ALA A 90 -10.96 0.85 5.97
CA ALA A 90 -10.69 1.58 4.75
C ALA A 90 -11.50 2.89 4.61
N HIS A 91 -12.48 3.12 5.49
CA HIS A 91 -13.35 4.30 5.44
C HIS A 91 -12.75 5.52 6.16
N GLU A 92 -13.25 6.72 5.84
CA GLU A 92 -12.78 8.01 6.39
C GLU A 92 -12.84 8.08 7.93
N LYS A 93 -13.80 7.40 8.55
CA LYS A 93 -14.02 7.39 10.01
C LYS A 93 -13.56 6.08 10.67
N ASN A 94 -12.48 5.48 10.19
CA ASN A 94 -12.00 4.21 10.71
C ASN A 94 -11.56 4.33 12.19
N GLU A 95 -11.86 3.31 12.99
CA GLU A 95 -11.65 3.34 14.44
C GLU A 95 -10.16 3.29 14.81
N ASP A 96 -9.35 2.66 13.96
CA ASP A 96 -7.92 2.41 14.18
C ASP A 96 -7.01 3.57 13.74
N GLN A 97 -7.60 4.65 13.20
CA GLN A 97 -6.91 5.84 12.70
C GLN A 97 -5.83 5.50 11.67
N CYS A 98 -6.22 4.74 10.66
CA CYS A 98 -5.42 4.34 9.52
C CYS A 98 -5.29 5.47 8.50
N ASP A 99 -4.04 5.80 8.20
CA ASP A 99 -3.62 6.84 7.28
C ASP A 99 -3.92 6.46 5.83
N TYR A 100 -4.00 7.50 4.98
CA TYR A 100 -4.07 7.32 3.54
C TYR A 100 -2.70 6.88 3.02
N ALA A 101 -2.69 5.78 2.26
CA ALA A 101 -1.58 5.55 1.33
C ALA A 101 -1.74 6.45 0.10
N TYR A 102 -2.98 6.67 -0.33
CA TYR A 102 -3.31 7.53 -1.47
C TYR A 102 -4.72 8.11 -1.34
N LYS A 103 -4.93 9.31 -1.87
CA LYS A 103 -6.24 9.95 -1.94
C LYS A 103 -6.36 10.75 -3.23
N THR A 104 -7.39 10.46 -4.02
CA THR A 104 -7.70 11.28 -5.19
C THR A 104 -8.18 12.66 -4.76
N VAL A 105 -7.89 13.67 -5.57
CA VAL A 105 -8.53 14.98 -5.45
C VAL A 105 -9.96 14.85 -5.97
N ALA A 106 -10.94 15.29 -5.19
CA ALA A 106 -12.34 15.24 -5.61
C ALA A 106 -12.56 16.09 -6.88
N ALA A 107 -13.46 15.63 -7.76
CA ALA A 107 -13.85 16.33 -8.99
C ALA A 107 -12.73 16.57 -10.03
N THR A 108 -11.64 15.79 -10.01
CA THR A 108 -10.65 15.76 -11.11
C THR A 108 -10.92 14.60 -12.07
N THR A 109 -10.44 14.73 -13.31
CA THR A 109 -10.37 13.57 -14.22
C THR A 109 -9.49 12.50 -13.59
N PHE A 110 -9.92 11.24 -13.70
CA PHE A 110 -9.15 10.11 -13.22
C PHE A 110 -8.11 9.71 -14.27
N ASP A 111 -6.84 9.92 -13.94
CA ASP A 111 -5.70 9.64 -14.82
C ASP A 111 -5.21 8.18 -14.75
N GLY A 112 -6.05 7.31 -14.19
CA GLY A 112 -5.67 5.95 -13.85
C GLY A 112 -4.72 5.90 -12.66
N PHE A 113 -4.34 4.69 -12.27
CA PHE A 113 -3.25 4.47 -11.33
C PHE A 113 -2.52 3.17 -11.63
N ASP A 114 -1.27 3.11 -11.17
CA ASP A 114 -0.44 1.91 -11.16
C ASP A 114 0.29 1.89 -9.82
N PHE A 115 -0.20 1.10 -8.87
CA PHE A 115 0.31 1.02 -7.52
C PHE A 115 1.13 -0.25 -7.33
N ASP A 116 2.41 -0.09 -7.01
CA ASP A 116 3.26 -1.17 -6.51
C ASP A 116 3.12 -1.29 -4.98
N VAL A 117 2.29 -2.24 -4.56
CA VAL A 117 1.89 -2.47 -3.17
C VAL A 117 2.91 -3.37 -2.48
N ASN A 118 3.65 -2.81 -1.53
CA ASN A 118 4.58 -3.54 -0.67
C ASN A 118 3.97 -3.84 0.72
N ALA A 119 2.76 -4.38 0.71
CA ALA A 119 1.99 -4.72 1.90
C ALA A 119 1.10 -5.93 1.57
N PRO A 120 0.62 -6.68 2.57
CA PRO A 120 -0.19 -7.87 2.32
C PRO A 120 -1.63 -7.55 1.87
N ILE A 121 -2.06 -6.30 2.01
CA ILE A 121 -3.44 -5.87 1.78
C ILE A 121 -3.51 -4.41 1.34
N ILE A 122 -4.43 -4.10 0.44
CA ILE A 122 -4.84 -2.75 0.09
C ILE A 122 -6.35 -2.70 -0.04
N SER A 123 -6.96 -1.63 0.45
CA SER A 123 -8.38 -1.35 0.26
C SER A 123 -8.58 0.00 -0.42
N LEU A 124 -9.43 0.02 -1.43
CA LEU A 124 -9.85 1.19 -2.18
C LEU A 124 -11.30 1.53 -1.78
N ALA A 125 -11.50 2.64 -1.08
CA ALA A 125 -12.83 3.13 -0.71
C ALA A 125 -13.29 4.21 -1.68
N PHE A 126 -14.36 3.95 -2.42
CA PHE A 126 -14.87 4.81 -3.50
C PHE A 126 -15.91 5.80 -2.98
N THR A 127 -15.69 7.09 -3.25
CA THR A 127 -16.68 8.15 -2.99
C THR A 127 -17.56 8.40 -4.21
N GLU A 128 -17.02 8.22 -5.42
CA GLU A 128 -17.75 8.28 -6.69
C GLU A 128 -17.61 6.95 -7.42
N LYS A 129 -18.74 6.38 -7.85
CA LYS A 129 -18.82 5.02 -8.39
C LYS A 129 -19.18 5.03 -9.86
N ASN A 130 -18.17 5.12 -10.73
CA ASN A 130 -18.31 4.82 -12.15
C ASN A 130 -17.71 3.44 -12.48
N PRO A 131 -18.15 2.78 -13.57
CA PRO A 131 -17.55 1.53 -13.99
C PRO A 131 -16.05 1.68 -14.18
N ILE A 132 -15.26 0.84 -13.51
CA ILE A 132 -13.79 0.90 -13.57
C ILE A 132 -13.24 -0.51 -13.77
N ASN A 133 -12.16 -0.62 -14.54
CA ASN A 133 -11.43 -1.87 -14.72
C ASN A 133 -10.23 -1.89 -13.78
N ILE A 134 -10.33 -2.60 -12.65
CA ILE A 134 -9.24 -2.75 -11.70
C ILE A 134 -8.66 -4.15 -11.88
N LYS A 135 -7.34 -4.21 -12.03
CA LYS A 135 -6.56 -5.44 -12.14
C LYS A 135 -5.50 -5.47 -11.05
N ALA A 136 -5.14 -6.66 -10.62
CA ALA A 136 -3.97 -6.86 -9.77
C ALA A 136 -3.20 -8.09 -10.26
N ASP A 137 -1.89 -8.06 -10.10
CA ASP A 137 -1.01 -9.17 -10.43
C ASP A 137 0.21 -9.21 -9.50
N LEU A 138 0.97 -10.29 -9.56
CA LEU A 138 2.20 -10.46 -8.78
C LEU A 138 3.42 -9.85 -9.49
N MET A 139 3.23 -8.98 -10.49
CA MET A 139 4.29 -8.31 -11.24
C MET A 139 4.71 -7.01 -10.54
N TYR A 140 5.00 -7.10 -9.25
CA TYR A 140 5.53 -5.96 -8.49
C TYR A 140 6.82 -5.44 -9.13
N GLN A 141 6.89 -4.13 -9.33
CA GLN A 141 8.12 -3.46 -9.77
C GLN A 141 8.53 -2.44 -8.72
N ASN A 142 9.83 -2.22 -8.59
CA ASN A 142 10.34 -1.15 -7.74
C ASN A 142 10.69 0.11 -8.52
N ILE A 143 10.08 0.25 -9.70
CA ILE A 143 10.29 1.32 -10.66
C ILE A 143 8.93 1.98 -10.85
N ARG A 144 8.83 3.27 -10.50
CA ARG A 144 7.59 4.03 -10.55
C ARG A 144 7.69 5.15 -11.57
N ASN A 145 6.57 5.51 -12.18
CA ASN A 145 6.50 6.66 -13.06
C ASN A 145 6.25 7.94 -12.25
N LEU A 146 7.22 8.86 -12.24
CA LEU A 146 7.14 10.16 -11.56
C LEU A 146 6.06 11.10 -12.13
N THR A 147 5.57 10.86 -13.34
CA THR A 147 4.48 11.66 -13.92
C THR A 147 3.11 11.26 -13.40
N LYS A 148 3.01 10.15 -12.63
CA LYS A 148 1.78 9.69 -12.00
C LYS A 148 1.92 9.75 -10.49
N SER A 149 0.85 10.18 -9.83
CA SER A 149 0.80 10.11 -8.37
C SER A 149 0.78 8.65 -7.93
N ALA A 150 1.60 8.33 -6.93
CA ALA A 150 1.75 6.99 -6.37
C ALA A 150 2.10 7.12 -4.88
N PHE A 151 2.36 5.99 -4.23
CA PHE A 151 2.88 5.96 -2.86
C PHE A 151 4.01 4.95 -2.75
N ILE A 152 4.85 5.14 -1.72
CA ILE A 152 5.91 4.23 -1.32
C ILE A 152 5.73 3.98 0.17
N THR A 153 5.76 2.72 0.59
CA THR A 153 5.64 2.32 1.99
C THR A 153 6.77 1.40 2.37
N THR A 154 7.07 1.33 3.67
CA THR A 154 7.92 0.27 4.19
C THR A 154 7.26 -1.09 3.95
N PRO A 155 8.05 -2.16 3.77
CA PRO A 155 7.49 -3.48 3.61
C PRO A 155 6.62 -3.88 4.81
N GLY A 156 5.39 -4.31 4.54
CA GLY A 156 4.46 -4.76 5.57
C GLY A 156 3.75 -3.65 6.35
N TYR A 157 3.94 -2.39 5.96
CA TYR A 157 3.21 -1.26 6.52
C TYR A 157 1.70 -1.41 6.32
N ASN A 158 0.93 -1.13 7.37
CA ASN A 158 -0.53 -1.08 7.34
C ASN A 158 -1.11 0.28 7.77
N GLY A 159 -0.26 1.18 8.29
CA GLY A 159 -0.55 2.60 8.45
C GLY A 159 -1.59 3.01 9.48
N CYS A 160 -1.80 2.23 10.54
CA CYS A 160 -2.72 2.63 11.60
C CYS A 160 -2.02 2.87 12.93
N GLN A 161 -2.51 3.87 13.64
CA GLN A 161 -1.86 4.42 14.84
C GLN A 161 -2.20 3.64 16.12
N ARG A 162 -3.34 2.94 16.17
CA ARG A 162 -3.88 2.36 17.42
C ARG A 162 -3.48 0.91 17.72
N LEU A 163 -2.52 0.37 17.00
CA LEU A 163 -2.36 -1.07 16.94
C LEU A 163 -1.25 -1.64 17.86
N GLY A 164 -0.62 -0.77 18.66
CA GLY A 164 0.38 -1.14 19.66
C GLY A 164 1.63 -1.83 19.07
N SER A 165 2.50 -2.38 19.92
CA SER A 165 3.72 -3.09 19.48
C SER A 165 3.47 -4.48 18.87
N GLY A 166 2.21 -4.95 18.88
CA GLY A 166 1.82 -6.27 18.39
C GLY A 166 1.57 -6.32 16.89
N GLN A 167 1.64 -5.18 16.21
CA GLN A 167 1.50 -5.12 14.77
C GLN A 167 2.80 -4.82 14.09
N VAL A 168 3.41 -5.87 13.57
CA VAL A 168 4.03 -5.75 12.27
C VAL A 168 3.85 -7.04 11.50
N TYR A 169 3.23 -6.97 10.33
CA TYR A 169 3.42 -8.03 9.35
C TYR A 169 4.83 -7.84 8.79
N HIS A 170 5.79 -8.57 9.32
CA HIS A 170 7.10 -8.71 8.70
C HIS A 170 7.17 -10.11 8.09
N SER A 171 6.81 -10.28 6.82
CA SER A 171 7.28 -11.49 6.15
C SER A 171 8.78 -11.33 5.88
N PRO A 172 9.61 -12.36 6.14
CA PRO A 172 11.01 -12.36 5.73
C PRO A 172 11.22 -12.09 4.23
N THR A 173 10.18 -12.31 3.41
CA THR A 173 10.19 -12.04 1.96
C THR A 173 10.01 -10.57 1.61
N ASP A 174 9.48 -9.76 2.52
CA ASP A 174 9.09 -8.36 2.23
C ASP A 174 10.32 -7.42 2.28
N TRP A 175 11.41 -7.86 2.89
CA TRP A 175 12.67 -7.11 3.04
C TRP A 175 13.53 -7.04 1.77
N THR A 176 13.02 -7.46 0.63
CA THR A 176 13.83 -7.70 -0.59
C THR A 176 14.22 -6.44 -1.35
N LEU A 177 13.89 -5.24 -0.87
CA LEU A 177 14.06 -4.01 -1.64
C LEU A 177 14.72 -2.92 -0.82
N GLU A 178 15.99 -2.66 -1.16
CA GLU A 178 16.79 -1.61 -0.53
C GLU A 178 16.34 -0.20 -0.97
N TYR A 179 15.83 -0.02 -2.19
CA TYR A 179 15.49 1.30 -2.75
C TYR A 179 14.41 1.25 -3.84
N SER A 180 13.49 2.22 -3.86
CA SER A 180 12.57 2.51 -4.96
C SER A 180 13.21 3.45 -5.97
N GLU A 181 13.02 3.18 -7.25
CA GLU A 181 13.36 4.07 -8.34
C GLU A 181 12.11 4.77 -8.86
N LEU A 182 12.21 6.06 -9.15
CA LEU A 182 11.13 6.82 -9.73
C LEU A 182 11.65 7.60 -10.94
N HIS A 183 11.05 7.38 -12.11
CA HIS A 183 11.49 7.90 -13.40
C HIS A 183 10.38 8.71 -14.10
N SER A 184 10.70 9.84 -14.72
CA SER A 184 9.80 10.64 -15.58
C SER A 184 10.31 10.79 -17.02
N GLU A 185 11.39 10.08 -17.36
CA GLU A 185 11.98 10.16 -18.70
C GLU A 185 10.96 9.93 -19.82
N PRO A 186 11.01 10.72 -20.91
CA PRO A 186 12.08 11.67 -21.26
C PRO A 186 11.93 13.08 -20.66
N ASP A 187 10.80 13.40 -20.03
CA ASP A 187 10.44 14.74 -19.61
C ASP A 187 10.93 15.06 -18.20
N PHE A 188 11.18 16.35 -17.93
CA PHE A 188 11.45 16.82 -16.58
C PHE A 188 10.13 17.11 -15.87
N THR A 189 10.02 16.76 -14.59
CA THR A 189 8.82 17.05 -13.79
C THR A 189 9.18 17.63 -12.43
N THR A 190 8.21 18.28 -11.80
CA THR A 190 8.28 18.63 -10.38
C THR A 190 7.57 17.55 -9.58
N VAL A 191 8.28 16.92 -8.65
CA VAL A 191 7.77 15.86 -7.80
C VAL A 191 7.61 16.42 -6.40
N ALA A 192 6.38 16.41 -5.90
CA ALA A 192 6.08 16.72 -4.51
C ALA A 192 6.03 15.43 -3.69
N PHE A 193 6.76 15.40 -2.58
CA PHE A 193 6.72 14.34 -1.59
C PHE A 193 5.97 14.83 -0.35
N ASP A 194 5.00 14.03 0.08
CA ASP A 194 4.31 14.15 1.35
C ASP A 194 4.64 12.88 2.15
N VAL A 195 5.38 13.03 3.24
CA VAL A 195 5.98 11.88 3.96
C VAL A 195 5.48 11.88 5.39
N HIS A 196 4.82 10.77 5.77
CA HIS A 196 4.50 10.43 7.15
C HIS A 196 5.37 9.24 7.57
N PHE A 197 6.13 9.38 8.67
CA PHE A 197 7.01 8.33 9.16
C PHE A 197 7.15 8.34 10.69
N ASP A 198 7.56 7.20 11.22
CA ASP A 198 8.05 7.01 12.58
C ASP A 198 9.30 6.13 12.50
N LEU A 199 10.47 6.73 12.76
CA LEU A 199 11.78 6.09 12.60
C LEU A 199 12.46 5.95 13.96
N PRO A 200 12.96 4.75 14.33
CA PRO A 200 13.83 4.62 15.49
C PRO A 200 15.16 5.34 15.25
N GLU A 201 15.80 5.81 16.32
CA GLU A 201 17.11 6.47 16.28
C GLU A 201 18.14 5.65 15.48
N GLY A 202 18.90 6.34 14.62
CA GLY A 202 19.92 5.72 13.76
C GLY A 202 19.42 5.13 12.43
N ASN A 203 18.10 5.14 12.18
CA ASN A 203 17.51 4.78 10.88
C ASN A 203 17.15 6.06 10.12
N ASN A 204 17.32 6.03 8.79
CA ASN A 204 17.00 7.17 7.94
C ASN A 204 16.16 6.76 6.73
N ILE A 205 15.40 7.71 6.19
CA ILE A 205 14.84 7.62 4.83
C ILE A 205 15.58 8.63 3.97
N VAL A 206 16.14 8.18 2.86
CA VAL A 206 16.93 9.01 1.95
C VAL A 206 16.21 9.14 0.61
N PHE A 207 15.99 10.38 0.20
CA PHE A 207 15.48 10.76 -1.10
C PHE A 207 16.61 11.39 -1.87
N LYS A 208 16.99 10.79 -3.00
CA LYS A 208 18.12 11.26 -3.81
C LYS A 208 17.62 11.59 -5.21
N ASP A 209 17.65 12.87 -5.56
CA ASP A 209 17.45 13.34 -6.92
C ASP A 209 18.76 13.14 -7.70
N ILE A 210 18.78 12.09 -8.52
CA ILE A 210 19.93 11.72 -9.33
C ILE A 210 20.17 12.75 -10.44
N THR A 211 19.10 13.40 -10.91
CA THR A 211 19.14 14.37 -12.01
C THR A 211 19.89 15.63 -11.59
N ASN A 212 19.57 16.14 -10.41
CA ASN A 212 20.11 17.41 -9.91
C ASN A 212 21.19 17.23 -8.83
N ASN A 213 21.57 15.99 -8.54
CA ASN A 213 22.52 15.63 -7.47
C ASN A 213 22.12 16.24 -6.10
N ALA A 214 20.82 16.27 -5.82
CA ALA A 214 20.27 16.75 -4.55
C ALA A 214 19.90 15.57 -3.65
N THR A 215 19.95 15.76 -2.34
CA THR A 215 19.62 14.71 -1.36
C THR A 215 18.87 15.31 -0.18
N ILE A 216 17.79 14.63 0.22
CA ILE A 216 17.01 14.93 1.41
C ILE A 216 17.03 13.67 2.28
N THR A 217 17.43 13.83 3.54
CA THR A 217 17.49 12.74 4.50
C THR A 217 16.56 13.05 5.66
N LEU A 218 15.61 12.14 5.91
CA LEU A 218 14.73 12.18 7.06
C LEU A 218 15.28 11.24 8.14
N THR A 219 15.37 11.75 9.36
CA THR A 219 15.90 11.05 10.54
C THR A 219 14.82 10.97 11.63
N ALA A 220 15.10 10.25 12.72
CA ALA A 220 14.21 10.20 13.90
C ALA A 220 13.89 11.59 14.50
N ASP A 221 14.77 12.58 14.32
CA ASP A 221 14.57 13.96 14.81
C ASP A 221 13.79 14.85 13.83
N SER A 222 13.54 14.36 12.61
CA SER A 222 12.78 15.10 11.60
C SER A 222 11.29 15.12 11.97
N PRO A 223 10.53 16.18 11.62
CA PRO A 223 9.09 16.20 11.88
C PRO A 223 8.40 15.00 11.23
N ALA A 224 7.57 14.28 12.00
CA ALA A 224 6.89 13.06 11.56
C ALA A 224 6.10 13.24 10.26
N ASN A 225 5.58 14.45 10.02
CA ASN A 225 4.99 14.86 8.74
C ASN A 225 5.91 15.89 8.09
N THR A 226 6.47 15.54 6.94
CA THR A 226 7.41 16.38 6.20
C THR A 226 7.03 16.44 4.73
N ASN A 227 7.10 17.64 4.14
CA ASN A 227 6.76 17.88 2.74
C ASN A 227 7.92 18.62 2.05
N PHE A 228 8.28 18.18 0.85
CA PHE A 228 9.33 18.82 0.04
C PHE A 228 9.15 18.47 -1.43
N ASN A 229 9.82 19.22 -2.31
CA ASN A 229 9.75 19.00 -3.74
C ASN A 229 11.15 18.86 -4.34
N PHE A 230 11.27 18.02 -5.36
CA PHE A 230 12.34 18.12 -6.35
C PHE A 230 11.75 18.73 -7.62
N THR A 231 12.32 19.85 -8.07
CA THR A 231 11.93 20.53 -9.31
C THR A 231 12.82 20.08 -10.46
N ASP A 232 12.26 20.03 -11.67
CA ASP A 232 13.01 19.68 -12.89
C ASP A 232 13.85 18.40 -12.74
N THR A 233 13.25 17.33 -12.20
CA THR A 233 13.89 16.03 -12.04
C THR A 233 13.37 15.02 -13.05
N LYS A 234 14.22 14.06 -13.41
CA LYS A 234 13.91 12.88 -14.23
C LYS A 234 13.95 11.58 -13.45
N PHE A 235 14.78 11.54 -12.42
CA PHE A 235 15.13 10.33 -11.71
C PHE A 235 15.38 10.64 -10.23
N VAL A 236 14.55 10.05 -9.38
CA VAL A 236 14.69 10.07 -7.92
C VAL A 236 14.81 8.63 -7.43
N THR A 237 15.69 8.38 -6.47
CA THR A 237 15.67 7.15 -5.68
C THR A 237 15.23 7.43 -4.25
N VAL A 238 14.50 6.48 -3.66
CA VAL A 238 14.05 6.54 -2.28
C VAL A 238 14.45 5.25 -1.59
N TYR A 239 15.18 5.34 -0.49
CA TYR A 239 15.68 4.16 0.21
C TYR A 239 15.73 4.33 1.71
N TYR A 240 15.72 3.20 2.41
CA TYR A 240 15.84 3.16 3.86
C TYR A 240 17.29 2.85 4.22
N ASP A 241 17.96 3.77 4.89
CA ASP A 241 19.32 3.59 5.36
C ASP A 241 19.32 3.07 6.80
N ASN A 242 20.09 2.01 7.04
CA ASN A 242 20.20 1.31 8.32
C ASN A 242 18.92 0.67 8.88
N LEU A 243 17.83 0.60 8.11
CA LEU A 243 16.60 -0.04 8.56
C LEU A 243 16.81 -1.54 8.79
N LYS A 244 16.98 -1.92 10.06
CA LYS A 244 17.11 -3.32 10.45
C LYS A 244 15.73 -3.95 10.62
N PRO A 245 15.54 -5.21 10.21
CA PRO A 245 14.37 -5.95 10.62
C PRO A 245 14.25 -5.95 12.13
N LEU A 246 13.10 -5.53 12.65
CA LEU A 246 12.74 -5.79 14.03
C LEU A 246 12.77 -7.31 14.20
N ARG A 247 13.82 -7.83 14.85
CA ARG A 247 13.86 -9.24 15.21
C ARG A 247 12.81 -9.43 16.30
N VAL A 248 11.66 -9.95 15.91
CA VAL A 248 10.68 -10.47 16.87
C VAL A 248 11.33 -11.69 17.51
N SER A 249 11.79 -11.52 18.74
CA SER A 249 12.38 -12.58 19.58
C SER A 249 11.32 -13.49 20.16
#